data_AF-A0A2J8KW64-F1
#
_entry.id   AF-A0A2J8KW64-F1
#
_cell.length_a   1.000
_cell.length_b   1.000
_cell.length_c   1.000
_cell.angle_alpha   90.00
_cell.angle_beta   90.00
_cell.angle_gamma   90.00
#
_symmetry.space_group_name_H-M   'P 1'
#
loop_
_entity.id
_entity.type
_entity.pdbx_description
1 polymer ?
#
loop_
_entity_poly.entity_id
_entity_poly.type
_entity_poly.pdbx_seq_one_letter_code
_entity_poly.pdbx_strand_id
1 'polypeptide(L)'
;RQNCPFLAGETESLADIVLWGALYPLLQDPAYLPEELSALHSWFQTLSTQEPCQRAAETVLKQQGVLALRPYLQKQPQPSPTEGRAVTNEPEEEELATLSEEEIAMAVTAWEKGLESLPPLRPQQNPVYSRLRQWNTLYLCGTDEYGTATETKALEEGLTPQEICDKYHIIHADIYRWFNISFDIFGRTTTPQQTKITQDIFQQLLKRGFVLQDTVEQLRCEHCARFLADRF
;
A
#
# COMPACT_ATOMS: atom_id res chain seq x y z
N ARG A 1 27.36 2.65 -12.12
CA ARG A 1 26.96 1.96 -13.38
C ARG A 1 26.92 3.03 -14.47
N GLN A 2 28.06 3.32 -15.09
CA GLN A 2 28.14 4.33 -16.15
C GLN A 2 28.05 3.58 -17.49
N ASN A 3 27.10 3.95 -18.34
CA ASN A 3 26.87 3.48 -19.73
C ASN A 3 25.77 2.42 -19.98
N CYS A 4 24.78 2.23 -19.11
CA CYS A 4 23.54 1.55 -19.54
C CYS A 4 22.53 2.59 -20.04
N PRO A 5 21.99 2.47 -21.27
CA PRO A 5 21.02 3.42 -21.82
C PRO A 5 19.64 3.33 -21.18
N PHE A 6 19.33 2.24 -20.46
CA PHE A 6 18.05 2.00 -19.78
C PHE A 6 18.26 1.63 -18.30
N LEU A 7 17.20 1.77 -17.48
CA LEU A 7 17.28 1.59 -16.02
C LEU A 7 17.68 0.18 -15.60
N ALA A 8 17.24 -0.83 -16.34
CA ALA A 8 17.45 -2.24 -16.03
C ALA A 8 18.60 -2.89 -16.83
N GLY A 9 19.19 -2.21 -17.82
CA GLY A 9 20.25 -2.78 -18.66
C GLY A 9 20.39 -2.13 -20.04
N GLU A 10 20.76 -2.94 -21.04
CA GLU A 10 20.97 -2.48 -22.43
C GLU A 10 19.70 -2.50 -23.29
N THR A 11 18.63 -3.09 -22.78
CA THR A 11 17.32 -3.18 -23.45
C THR A 11 16.28 -2.37 -22.69
N GLU A 12 15.38 -1.75 -23.45
CA GLU A 12 14.19 -1.10 -22.89
C GLU A 12 13.35 -2.11 -22.09
N SER A 13 12.89 -1.67 -20.92
CA SER A 13 11.97 -2.43 -20.08
C SER A 13 10.63 -1.70 -19.93
N LEU A 14 9.61 -2.42 -19.47
CA LEU A 14 8.33 -1.82 -19.11
C LEU A 14 8.49 -0.72 -18.03
N ALA A 15 9.46 -0.88 -17.12
CA ALA A 15 9.74 0.12 -16.10
C ALA A 15 10.25 1.43 -16.71
N ASP A 16 11.06 1.36 -17.77
CA ASP A 16 11.54 2.54 -18.49
C ASP A 16 10.37 3.34 -19.10
N ILE A 17 9.43 2.64 -19.76
CA ILE A 17 8.26 3.27 -20.39
C ILE A 17 7.35 3.91 -19.33
N VAL A 18 7.06 3.19 -18.24
CA VAL A 18 6.17 3.66 -17.17
C VAL A 18 6.78 4.88 -16.46
N LEU A 19 8.07 4.83 -16.13
CA LEU A 19 8.75 5.94 -15.46
C LEU A 19 8.91 7.14 -16.39
N TRP A 20 9.24 6.92 -17.67
CA TRP A 20 9.27 8.00 -18.65
C TRP A 20 7.91 8.70 -18.77
N GLY A 21 6.82 7.95 -18.92
CA GLY A 21 5.47 8.53 -19.04
C GLY A 21 5.04 9.31 -17.80
N ALA A 22 5.40 8.84 -16.61
CA ALA A 22 5.11 9.53 -15.34
C ALA A 22 5.93 10.82 -15.17
N LEU A 23 7.19 10.82 -15.63
CA LEU A 23 8.13 11.92 -15.45
C LEU A 23 8.13 12.91 -16.63
N TYR A 24 7.54 12.54 -17.77
CA TYR A 24 7.56 13.34 -19.00
C TYR A 24 7.13 14.80 -18.80
N PRO A 25 6.04 15.12 -18.08
CA PRO A 25 5.62 16.50 -17.86
C PRO A 25 6.61 17.32 -17.03
N LEU A 26 7.43 16.67 -16.20
CA LEU A 26 8.40 17.32 -15.31
C LEU A 26 9.75 17.51 -15.99
N LEU A 27 10.23 16.47 -16.69
CA LEU A 27 11.58 16.45 -17.26
C LEU A 27 11.67 16.98 -18.69
N GLN A 28 10.54 17.38 -19.28
CA GLN A 28 10.53 18.11 -20.55
C GLN A 28 11.15 19.51 -20.41
N ASP A 29 11.03 20.13 -19.23
CA ASP A 29 11.65 21.42 -18.95
C ASP A 29 13.04 21.20 -18.32
N PRO A 30 14.13 21.60 -19.00
CA PRO A 30 15.49 21.39 -18.52
C PRO A 30 15.79 22.14 -17.21
N ALA A 31 14.95 23.09 -16.78
CA ALA A 31 15.12 23.79 -15.51
C ALA A 31 14.84 22.92 -14.26
N TYR A 32 14.13 21.81 -14.40
CA TYR A 32 13.69 20.98 -13.26
C TYR A 32 14.68 19.88 -12.85
N LEU A 33 15.82 19.76 -13.54
CA LEU A 33 16.83 18.73 -13.26
C LEU A 33 18.18 19.37 -12.95
N PRO A 34 18.70 19.19 -11.72
CA PRO A 34 20.07 19.58 -11.38
C PRO A 34 21.12 18.87 -12.25
N GLU A 35 22.24 19.55 -12.55
CA GLU A 35 23.32 19.03 -13.42
C GLU A 35 23.92 17.71 -12.89
N GLU A 36 23.82 17.47 -11.58
CA GLU A 36 24.26 16.27 -10.89
C GLU A 36 23.53 14.99 -11.36
N LEU A 37 22.38 15.13 -12.02
CA LEU A 37 21.56 14.03 -12.56
C LEU A 37 21.69 13.85 -14.08
N SER A 38 22.88 14.16 -14.64
CA SER A 38 23.18 13.99 -16.08
C SER A 38 22.84 12.61 -16.67
N ALA A 39 22.99 11.53 -15.90
CA ALA A 39 22.61 10.18 -16.33
C ALA A 39 21.09 10.03 -16.55
N LEU A 40 20.29 10.64 -15.67
CA LEU A 40 18.83 10.66 -15.79
C LEU A 40 18.40 11.51 -16.99
N HIS A 41 19.08 12.64 -17.22
CA HIS A 41 18.86 13.46 -18.40
C HIS A 41 19.13 12.67 -19.70
N SER A 42 20.27 11.98 -19.77
CA SER A 42 20.61 11.14 -20.93
C SER A 42 19.57 10.04 -21.17
N TRP A 43 19.16 9.33 -20.11
CA TRP A 43 18.14 8.28 -20.19
C TRP A 43 16.79 8.84 -20.68
N PHE A 44 16.34 9.96 -20.12
CA PHE A 44 15.06 10.58 -20.48
C PHE A 44 15.06 11.04 -21.94
N GLN A 45 16.17 11.60 -22.43
CA GLN A 45 16.32 11.97 -23.84
C GLN A 45 16.35 10.74 -24.76
N THR A 46 16.99 9.64 -24.34
CA THR A 46 16.99 8.37 -25.09
C THR A 46 15.58 7.85 -25.30
N LEU A 47 14.71 7.88 -24.28
CA LEU A 47 13.31 7.45 -24.44
C LEU A 47 12.46 8.48 -25.20
N SER A 48 12.68 9.77 -24.98
CA SER A 48 11.93 10.86 -25.65
C SER A 48 12.22 10.98 -27.15
N THR A 49 13.34 10.44 -27.61
CA THR A 49 13.70 10.38 -29.04
C THR A 49 13.08 9.19 -29.77
N GLN A 50 12.47 8.25 -29.05
CA GLN A 50 11.80 7.12 -29.67
C GLN A 50 10.44 7.50 -30.27
N GLU A 51 10.15 6.95 -31.44
CA GLU A 51 8.93 7.25 -32.20
C GLU A 51 7.62 6.87 -31.45
N PRO A 52 7.53 5.73 -30.72
CA PRO A 52 6.33 5.40 -29.92
C PRO A 52 6.09 6.41 -28.80
N CYS A 53 7.15 6.85 -28.13
CA CYS A 53 7.09 7.83 -27.05
C CYS A 53 6.66 9.21 -27.56
N GLN A 54 7.21 9.66 -28.69
CA GLN A 54 6.79 10.91 -29.34
C GLN A 54 5.31 10.88 -29.74
N ARG A 55 4.86 9.80 -30.39
CA ARG A 55 3.45 9.63 -30.75
C ARG A 55 2.52 9.62 -29.54
N ALA A 56 2.93 8.94 -28.46
CA ALA A 56 2.16 8.89 -27.21
C ALA A 56 2.04 10.28 -26.58
N ALA A 57 3.16 11.01 -26.44
CA ALA A 57 3.18 12.37 -25.91
C ALA A 57 2.31 13.31 -26.74
N GLU A 58 2.44 13.30 -28.07
CA GLU A 58 1.61 14.12 -28.96
C GLU A 58 0.12 13.80 -28.85
N THR A 59 -0.23 12.53 -28.72
CA THR A 59 -1.63 12.10 -28.60
C THR A 59 -2.26 12.61 -27.30
N VAL A 60 -1.49 12.58 -26.20
CA VAL A 60 -1.94 13.00 -24.87
C VAL A 60 -1.98 14.53 -24.75
N LEU A 61 -0.99 15.24 -25.32
CA LEU A 61 -0.84 16.69 -25.19
C LEU A 61 -1.69 17.50 -26.18
N LYS A 62 -2.28 16.86 -27.20
CA LYS A 62 -3.32 17.50 -28.03
C LYS A 62 -4.54 17.86 -27.16
N GLN A 63 -5.25 18.93 -27.51
CA GLN A 63 -6.37 19.47 -26.73
C GLN A 63 -7.42 18.41 -26.35
N GLN A 64 -7.68 17.40 -27.19
CA GLN A 64 -8.60 16.30 -26.90
C GLN A 64 -8.06 15.34 -25.80
N GLY A 65 -6.76 15.07 -25.76
CA GLY A 65 -6.12 14.24 -24.73
C GLY A 65 -6.10 14.93 -23.36
N VAL A 66 -5.83 16.24 -23.34
CA VAL A 66 -5.91 17.06 -22.12
C VAL A 66 -7.32 17.09 -21.54
N LEU A 67 -8.35 17.18 -22.39
CA LEU A 67 -9.75 17.11 -21.97
C LEU A 67 -10.13 15.72 -21.43
N ALA A 68 -9.54 14.64 -21.93
CA ALA A 68 -9.74 13.27 -21.44
C ALA A 68 -9.02 12.98 -20.10
N LEU A 69 -7.87 13.63 -19.86
CA LEU A 69 -7.11 13.55 -18.60
C LEU A 69 -7.81 14.25 -17.43
N ARG A 70 -8.49 15.37 -17.70
CA ARG A 70 -9.19 16.18 -16.69
C ARG A 70 -10.16 15.39 -15.80
N PRO A 71 -11.10 14.58 -16.34
CA PRO A 71 -12.00 13.78 -15.52
C PRO A 71 -11.28 12.63 -14.79
N TYR A 72 -10.11 12.17 -15.25
CA TYR A 72 -9.33 11.14 -14.57
C TYR A 72 -8.59 11.70 -13.35
N LEU A 73 -7.98 12.89 -13.49
CA LEU A 73 -7.33 13.61 -12.39
C LEU A 73 -8.36 14.03 -11.32
N GLN A 74 -9.58 14.39 -11.71
CA GLN A 74 -10.67 14.72 -10.78
C GLN A 74 -11.21 13.52 -10.00
N LYS A 75 -10.94 12.28 -10.44
CA LYS A 75 -11.29 11.04 -9.73
C LYS A 75 -10.22 10.58 -8.74
N GLN A 76 -9.01 11.14 -8.82
CA GLN A 76 -8.00 10.89 -7.81
C GLN A 76 -8.43 11.55 -6.50
N PRO A 77 -8.22 10.91 -5.34
CA PRO A 77 -8.51 11.54 -4.06
C PRO A 77 -7.76 12.87 -3.99
N GLN A 78 -8.49 13.97 -3.79
CA GLN A 78 -7.83 15.25 -3.59
C GLN A 78 -6.93 15.11 -2.35
N PRO A 79 -5.65 15.52 -2.42
CA PRO A 79 -4.86 15.66 -1.21
C PRO A 79 -5.67 16.58 -0.31
N SER A 80 -6.06 16.06 0.85
CA SER A 80 -6.70 16.83 1.90
C SER A 80 -5.88 18.10 2.12
N PRO A 81 -6.48 19.30 2.18
CA PRO A 81 -5.74 20.47 2.59
C PRO A 81 -5.30 20.19 4.02
N THR A 82 -4.03 19.82 4.20
CA THR A 82 -3.35 20.07 5.46
C THR A 82 -3.50 21.57 5.69
N GLU A 83 -4.23 21.94 6.74
CA GLU A 83 -4.01 23.23 7.39
C GLU A 83 -2.54 23.23 7.83
N GLY A 84 -1.69 23.72 6.92
CA GLY A 84 -0.25 23.59 6.98
C GLY A 84 0.30 24.46 5.86
N ARG A 85 1.13 25.42 6.27
CA ARG A 85 1.81 26.44 5.46
C ARG A 85 2.20 25.93 4.07
N ALA A 86 1.98 26.75 3.04
CA ALA A 86 2.30 26.42 1.66
C ALA A 86 3.77 25.96 1.53
N VAL A 87 3.97 24.70 1.13
CA VAL A 87 5.32 24.17 0.86
C VAL A 87 5.77 24.75 -0.49
N THR A 88 6.73 25.65 -0.44
CA THR A 88 7.42 26.20 -1.62
C THR A 88 8.63 25.34 -1.96
N ASN A 89 8.95 25.18 -3.25
CA ASN A 89 10.18 24.52 -3.74
C ASN A 89 11.38 25.50 -3.82
N GLU A 90 11.24 26.73 -3.33
CA GLU A 90 12.38 27.60 -3.03
C GLU A 90 13.16 26.93 -1.89
N PRO A 91 14.51 26.98 -1.86
CA PRO A 91 15.23 26.66 -0.64
C PRO A 91 14.78 27.70 0.40
N GLU A 92 13.85 27.31 1.27
CA GLU A 92 13.61 28.07 2.49
C GLU A 92 14.98 28.16 3.15
N GLU A 93 15.50 29.38 3.34
CA GLU A 93 16.52 29.58 4.35
C GLU A 93 15.90 28.97 5.61
N GLU A 94 16.39 27.80 6.04
CA GLU A 94 15.99 27.19 7.29
C GLU A 94 16.32 28.23 8.36
N GLU A 95 15.33 29.06 8.72
CA GLU A 95 15.34 29.77 9.99
C GLU A 95 15.50 28.68 11.02
N LEU A 96 16.74 28.49 11.50
CA LEU A 96 17.03 27.51 12.54
C LEU A 96 16.02 27.75 13.65
N ALA A 97 15.16 26.76 13.87
CA ALA A 97 14.18 26.81 14.94
C ALA A 97 14.92 27.16 16.24
N THR A 98 14.60 28.32 16.81
CA THR A 98 15.24 28.78 18.04
C THR A 98 14.62 28.03 19.20
N LEU A 99 15.40 27.12 19.79
CA LEU A 99 15.04 26.42 21.02
C LEU A 99 15.23 27.34 22.22
N SER A 100 14.35 27.25 23.21
CA SER A 100 14.53 27.99 24.46
C SER A 100 15.72 27.45 25.25
N GLU A 101 16.36 28.32 26.05
CA GLU A 101 17.43 27.90 26.97
C GLU A 101 16.97 26.80 27.94
N GLU A 102 15.69 26.82 28.34
CA GLU A 102 15.07 25.81 29.20
C GLU A 102 14.97 24.44 28.51
N GLU A 103 14.52 24.39 27.26
CA GLU A 103 14.46 23.13 26.49
C GLU A 103 15.84 22.51 26.29
N ILE A 104 16.84 23.34 25.97
CA ILE A 104 18.24 22.89 25.82
C ILE A 104 18.76 22.35 27.16
N ALA A 105 18.56 23.08 28.27
CA ALA A 105 19.01 22.65 29.59
C ALA A 105 18.34 21.34 30.04
N MET A 106 17.03 21.18 29.78
CA MET A 106 16.31 19.93 30.08
C MET A 106 16.81 18.75 29.25
N ALA A 107 17.08 18.95 27.95
CA ALA A 107 17.60 17.91 27.08
C ALA A 107 19.00 17.45 27.50
N VAL A 108 19.90 18.40 27.83
CA VAL A 108 21.24 18.10 28.35
C VAL A 108 21.14 17.32 29.67
N THR A 109 20.32 17.78 30.61
CA THR A 109 20.12 17.10 31.90
C THR A 109 19.59 15.68 31.71
N ALA A 110 18.64 15.46 30.79
CA ALA A 110 18.12 14.13 30.49
C ALA A 110 19.16 13.22 29.83
N TRP A 111 20.01 13.76 28.96
CA TRP A 111 21.08 13.02 28.29
C TRP A 111 22.19 12.61 29.27
N GLU A 112 22.62 13.51 30.17
CA GLU A 112 23.67 13.27 31.17
C GLU A 112 23.27 12.22 32.22
N LYS A 113 21.97 12.01 32.47
CA LYS A 113 21.49 10.92 33.35
C LYS A 113 21.90 9.52 32.86
N GLY A 114 22.23 9.37 31.58
CA GLY A 114 22.79 8.16 31.03
C GLY A 114 21.89 6.91 31.12
N LEU A 115 22.50 5.76 30.82
CA LEU A 115 21.81 4.47 30.72
C LEU A 115 21.27 3.95 32.06
N GLU A 116 21.85 4.38 33.19
CA GLU A 116 21.44 3.95 34.53
C GLU A 116 20.04 4.43 34.91
N SER A 117 19.59 5.52 34.29
CA SER A 117 18.25 6.06 34.49
C SER A 117 17.16 5.31 33.71
N LEU A 118 17.54 4.45 32.77
CA LEU A 118 16.60 3.72 31.94
C LEU A 118 16.11 2.44 32.64
N PRO A 119 14.82 2.09 32.51
CA PRO A 119 14.34 0.80 32.96
C PRO A 119 15.02 -0.34 32.17
N PRO A 120 15.08 -1.56 32.72
CA PRO A 120 15.68 -2.70 32.05
C PRO A 120 15.10 -2.89 30.64
N LEU A 121 15.98 -2.89 29.64
CA LEU A 121 15.59 -3.14 28.26
C LEU A 121 15.13 -4.58 28.11
N ARG A 122 13.91 -4.80 27.61
CA ARG A 122 13.46 -6.14 27.23
C ARG A 122 14.14 -6.53 25.91
N PRO A 123 14.65 -7.76 25.77
CA PRO A 123 15.13 -8.26 24.49
C PRO A 123 13.99 -8.14 23.47
N GLN A 124 14.20 -7.42 22.38
CA GLN A 124 13.19 -7.26 21.34
C GLN A 124 13.63 -7.99 20.08
N GLN A 125 12.74 -8.83 19.56
CA GLN A 125 12.93 -9.46 18.26
C GLN A 125 12.58 -8.50 17.11
N ASN A 126 11.65 -7.55 17.31
CA ASN A 126 11.17 -6.64 16.27
C ASN A 126 10.49 -5.36 16.83
N PRO A 127 10.79 -4.16 16.31
CA PRO A 127 10.32 -2.91 16.90
C PRO A 127 8.86 -2.60 16.53
N VAL A 128 7.95 -2.87 17.47
CA VAL A 128 6.60 -2.29 17.48
C VAL A 128 6.59 -1.20 18.54
N TYR A 129 6.26 0.05 18.17
CA TYR A 129 6.35 1.21 19.08
C TYR A 129 5.67 0.99 20.43
N SER A 130 4.48 0.39 20.44
CA SER A 130 3.74 0.08 21.66
C SER A 130 4.55 -0.80 22.64
N ARG A 131 5.35 -1.75 22.13
CA ARG A 131 6.23 -2.61 22.94
C ARG A 131 7.43 -1.83 23.47
N LEU A 132 8.00 -0.92 22.68
CA LEU A 132 9.10 -0.02 23.12
C LEU A 132 8.63 0.89 24.27
N ARG A 133 7.37 1.33 24.24
CA ARG A 133 6.72 2.10 25.30
C ARG A 133 6.33 1.28 26.53
N GLN A 134 6.67 -0.01 26.58
CA GLN A 134 6.38 -0.92 27.69
C GLN A 134 4.87 -1.15 27.92
N TRP A 135 4.03 -0.91 26.91
CA TRP A 135 2.60 -1.22 27.00
C TRP A 135 2.35 -2.72 26.85
N ASN A 136 1.25 -3.19 27.42
CA ASN A 136 0.78 -4.56 27.22
C ASN A 136 0.22 -4.68 25.80
N THR A 137 1.05 -5.12 24.86
CA THR A 137 0.70 -5.20 23.44
C THR A 137 0.37 -6.63 23.04
N LEU A 138 -0.77 -6.81 22.36
CA LEU A 138 -1.11 -8.01 21.61
C LEU A 138 -1.37 -7.61 20.16
N TYR A 139 -0.48 -8.03 19.24
CA TYR A 139 -0.54 -7.72 17.82
C TYR A 139 -0.99 -8.96 17.03
N LEU A 140 -2.23 -8.93 16.55
CA LEU A 140 -2.88 -10.06 15.87
C LEU A 140 -3.21 -9.72 14.41
N CYS A 141 -3.15 -10.73 13.56
CA CYS A 141 -3.61 -10.70 12.17
C CYS A 141 -3.95 -12.12 11.72
N GLY A 142 -4.33 -12.31 10.46
CA GLY A 142 -4.61 -13.62 9.90
C GLY A 142 -5.10 -13.55 8.47
N THR A 143 -5.38 -14.71 7.89
CA THR A 143 -5.95 -14.83 6.54
C THR A 143 -7.48 -14.87 6.55
N ASP A 144 -8.08 -14.03 5.70
CA ASP A 144 -9.50 -14.11 5.34
C ASP A 144 -9.67 -15.12 4.20
N GLU A 145 -10.56 -16.07 4.38
CA GLU A 145 -10.58 -17.32 3.61
C GLU A 145 -11.95 -17.67 3.03
N TYR A 146 -13.03 -17.08 3.54
CA TYR A 146 -14.37 -17.33 3.03
C TYR A 146 -14.71 -16.46 1.83
N GLY A 147 -15.68 -16.91 1.04
CA GLY A 147 -16.29 -16.12 -0.02
C GLY A 147 -16.13 -16.71 -1.42
N THR A 148 -16.88 -16.16 -2.37
CA THR A 148 -16.97 -16.66 -3.75
C THR A 148 -15.63 -16.62 -4.49
N ALA A 149 -14.74 -15.70 -4.13
CA ALA A 149 -13.41 -15.61 -4.73
C ALA A 149 -12.57 -16.86 -4.44
N THR A 150 -12.59 -17.36 -3.20
CA THR A 150 -11.93 -18.60 -2.80
C THR A 150 -12.49 -19.79 -3.58
N GLU A 151 -13.81 -19.92 -3.66
CA GLU A 151 -14.45 -21.02 -4.42
C GLU A 151 -14.07 -21.00 -5.90
N THR A 152 -14.09 -19.80 -6.51
CA THR A 152 -13.73 -19.62 -7.92
C THR A 152 -12.27 -20.00 -8.15
N LYS A 153 -11.36 -19.53 -7.29
CA LYS A 153 -9.93 -19.80 -7.40
C LYS A 153 -9.61 -21.28 -7.15
N ALA A 154 -10.29 -21.91 -6.19
CA ALA A 154 -10.17 -23.33 -5.92
C ALA A 154 -10.55 -24.14 -7.17
N LEU A 155 -11.66 -23.80 -7.83
CA LEU A 155 -12.09 -24.44 -9.07
C LEU A 155 -11.07 -24.24 -10.21
N GLU A 156 -10.54 -23.02 -10.38
CA GLU A 156 -9.49 -22.72 -11.38
C GLU A 156 -8.22 -23.57 -11.18
N GLU A 157 -7.83 -23.80 -9.91
CA GLU A 157 -6.64 -24.58 -9.57
C GLU A 157 -6.91 -26.09 -9.42
N GLY A 158 -8.16 -26.54 -9.58
CA GLY A 158 -8.54 -27.93 -9.39
C GLY A 158 -8.40 -28.42 -7.94
N LEU A 159 -8.55 -27.51 -6.98
CA LEU A 159 -8.43 -27.74 -5.54
C LEU A 159 -9.78 -27.58 -4.85
N THR A 160 -9.90 -28.10 -3.63
CA THR A 160 -10.99 -27.71 -2.72
C THR A 160 -10.73 -26.33 -2.10
N PRO A 161 -11.77 -25.61 -1.63
CA PRO A 161 -11.59 -24.33 -0.93
C PRO A 161 -10.64 -24.43 0.28
N GLN A 162 -10.66 -25.54 1.02
CA GLN A 162 -9.77 -25.73 2.16
C GLN A 162 -8.31 -25.85 1.72
N GLU A 163 -8.04 -26.67 0.69
CA GLU A 163 -6.67 -26.88 0.18
C GLU A 163 -6.05 -25.59 -0.36
N ILE A 164 -6.81 -24.76 -1.07
CA ILE A 164 -6.29 -23.49 -1.56
C ILE A 164 -6.00 -22.51 -0.42
N CYS A 165 -6.89 -22.45 0.59
CA CYS A 165 -6.65 -21.61 1.77
C CYS A 165 -5.42 -22.10 2.55
N ASP A 166 -5.25 -23.41 2.71
CA ASP A 166 -4.09 -24.00 3.39
C ASP A 166 -2.78 -23.65 2.68
N LYS A 167 -2.77 -23.75 1.36
CA LYS A 167 -1.65 -23.34 0.51
C LYS A 167 -1.31 -21.86 0.69
N TYR A 168 -2.29 -20.97 0.54
CA TYR A 168 -2.03 -19.53 0.57
C TYR A 168 -1.76 -18.98 1.97
N HIS A 169 -2.33 -19.58 3.02
CA HIS A 169 -2.02 -19.20 4.40
C HIS A 169 -0.52 -19.34 4.71
N ILE A 170 0.09 -20.45 4.28
CA ILE A 170 1.54 -20.69 4.44
C ILE A 170 2.34 -19.63 3.67
N ILE A 171 1.96 -19.35 2.42
CA ILE A 171 2.63 -18.33 1.59
C ILE A 171 2.58 -16.95 2.27
N HIS A 172 1.41 -16.53 2.77
CA HIS A 172 1.26 -15.27 3.49
C HIS A 172 2.13 -15.25 4.75
N ALA A 173 2.09 -16.30 5.57
CA ALA A 173 2.88 -16.40 6.79
C ALA A 173 4.39 -16.28 6.50
N ASP A 174 4.88 -16.91 5.44
CA ASP A 174 6.29 -16.86 5.07
C ASP A 174 6.71 -15.51 4.50
N ILE A 175 5.86 -14.86 3.71
CA ILE A 175 6.08 -13.47 3.27
C ILE A 175 6.19 -12.55 4.49
N TYR A 176 5.24 -12.60 5.42
CA TYR A 176 5.25 -11.74 6.59
C TYR A 176 6.44 -12.01 7.51
N ARG A 177 6.87 -13.27 7.63
CA ARG A 177 8.09 -13.64 8.33
C ARG A 177 9.33 -13.05 7.66
N TRP A 178 9.40 -13.07 6.33
CA TRP A 178 10.50 -12.49 5.57
C TRP A 178 10.58 -10.96 5.71
N PHE A 179 9.42 -10.30 5.69
CA PHE A 179 9.31 -8.86 6.00
C PHE A 179 9.50 -8.53 7.49
N ASN A 180 9.78 -9.54 8.32
CA ASN A 180 10.04 -9.40 9.74
C ASN A 180 8.86 -8.76 10.53
N ILE A 181 7.63 -9.04 10.09
CA ILE A 181 6.41 -8.62 10.78
C ILE A 181 6.20 -9.50 12.00
N SER A 182 6.11 -8.87 13.17
CA SER A 182 6.13 -9.55 14.47
C SER A 182 4.75 -9.71 15.09
N PHE A 183 3.85 -10.40 14.38
CA PHE A 183 2.58 -10.81 14.96
C PHE A 183 2.80 -11.69 16.19
N ASP A 184 2.06 -11.43 17.27
CA ASP A 184 1.96 -12.36 18.40
C ASP A 184 1.10 -13.58 17.99
N ILE A 185 0.10 -13.36 17.13
CA ILE A 185 -0.75 -14.41 16.55
C ILE A 185 -1.03 -14.06 15.08
N PHE A 186 -0.64 -14.94 14.17
CA PHE A 186 -1.08 -14.91 12.77
C PHE A 186 -2.03 -16.09 12.51
N GLY A 187 -3.33 -15.83 12.61
CA GLY A 187 -4.39 -16.83 12.60
C GLY A 187 -5.09 -17.00 11.25
N ARG A 188 -6.28 -17.61 11.30
CA ARG A 188 -7.13 -17.94 10.15
C ARG A 188 -8.60 -17.78 10.51
N THR A 189 -9.43 -17.49 9.51
CA THR A 189 -10.89 -17.38 9.69
C THR A 189 -11.60 -18.74 9.63
N THR A 190 -11.02 -19.78 9.03
CA THR A 190 -11.62 -21.13 8.88
C THR A 190 -11.47 -22.02 10.13
N THR A 191 -11.93 -21.53 11.29
CA THR A 191 -11.83 -22.27 12.56
C THR A 191 -13.19 -22.57 13.18
N PRO A 192 -13.34 -23.64 14.00
CA PRO A 192 -14.56 -23.89 14.76
C PRO A 192 -14.92 -22.71 15.69
N GLN A 193 -13.92 -21.99 16.20
CA GLN A 193 -14.09 -20.80 17.03
C GLN A 193 -14.76 -19.66 16.24
N GLN A 194 -14.38 -19.45 14.98
CA GLN A 194 -15.04 -18.48 14.11
C GLN A 194 -16.53 -18.78 13.97
N THR A 195 -16.89 -20.04 13.70
CA THR A 195 -18.30 -20.47 13.60
C THR A 195 -19.04 -20.19 14.90
N LYS A 196 -18.45 -20.56 16.04
CA LYS A 196 -19.06 -20.36 17.36
C LYS A 196 -19.29 -18.88 17.68
N ILE A 197 -18.28 -18.03 17.49
CA ILE A 197 -18.35 -16.60 17.82
C ILE A 197 -19.33 -15.89 16.88
N THR A 198 -19.23 -16.16 15.57
CA THR A 198 -20.14 -15.56 14.58
C THR A 198 -21.59 -15.95 14.84
N GLN A 199 -21.85 -17.24 15.13
CA GLN A 199 -23.20 -17.70 15.46
C GLN A 199 -23.70 -17.08 16.77
N ASP A 200 -22.89 -16.97 17.82
CA ASP A 200 -23.30 -16.28 19.05
C ASP A 200 -23.67 -14.82 18.76
N ILE A 201 -22.80 -14.05 18.11
CA ILE A 201 -23.09 -12.65 17.75
C ILE A 201 -24.39 -12.55 16.93
N PHE A 202 -24.58 -13.40 15.92
CA PHE A 202 -25.81 -13.45 15.12
C PHE A 202 -27.04 -13.72 16.00
N GLN A 203 -27.01 -14.73 16.86
CA GLN A 203 -28.13 -15.06 17.76
C GLN A 203 -28.43 -13.92 18.74
N GLN A 204 -27.40 -13.20 19.19
CA GLN A 204 -27.53 -12.05 20.08
C GLN A 204 -28.20 -10.85 19.39
N LEU A 205 -27.95 -10.64 18.10
CA LEU A 205 -28.63 -9.62 17.29
C LEU A 205 -30.07 -10.04 16.96
N LEU A 206 -30.27 -11.31 16.58
CA LEU A 206 -31.56 -11.87 16.24
C LEU A 206 -32.56 -11.74 17.40
N LYS A 207 -32.16 -12.16 18.60
CA LYS A 207 -33.04 -12.10 19.79
C LYS A 207 -33.39 -10.67 20.24
N ARG A 208 -32.62 -9.67 19.80
CA ARG A 208 -32.86 -8.25 20.09
C ARG A 208 -33.66 -7.54 18.98
N GLY A 209 -34.11 -8.28 17.96
CA GLY A 209 -34.88 -7.73 16.85
C GLY A 209 -34.05 -6.88 15.87
N PHE A 210 -32.71 -7.07 15.85
CA PHE A 210 -31.81 -6.33 14.95
C PHE A 210 -31.54 -7.05 13.63
N VAL A 211 -32.12 -8.23 13.42
CA VAL A 211 -31.98 -9.00 12.18
C VAL A 211 -33.32 -8.98 11.45
N LEU A 212 -33.32 -8.46 10.24
CA LEU A 212 -34.45 -8.53 9.32
C LEU A 212 -34.29 -9.73 8.40
N GLN A 213 -35.40 -10.34 8.04
CA GLN A 213 -35.46 -11.39 7.03
C GLN A 213 -36.37 -10.91 5.91
N ASP A 214 -35.92 -11.10 4.68
CA ASP A 214 -36.66 -10.72 3.49
C ASP A 214 -36.41 -11.75 2.37
N THR A 215 -37.23 -11.70 1.34
CA THR A 215 -37.10 -12.53 0.13
C THR A 215 -36.58 -11.70 -1.02
N VAL A 216 -35.58 -12.21 -1.74
CA VAL A 216 -34.99 -11.52 -2.89
C VAL A 216 -35.10 -12.42 -4.11
N GLU A 217 -35.66 -11.89 -5.19
CA GLU A 217 -35.65 -12.57 -6.49
C GLU A 217 -34.25 -12.52 -7.09
N GLN A 218 -33.71 -13.70 -7.43
CA GLN A 218 -32.37 -13.84 -7.97
C GLN A 218 -32.40 -14.79 -9.16
N LEU A 219 -31.62 -14.48 -10.19
CA LEU A 219 -31.43 -15.37 -11.32
C LEU A 219 -30.67 -16.62 -10.88
N ARG A 220 -31.20 -17.80 -11.21
CA ARG A 220 -30.58 -19.09 -10.92
C ARG A 220 -30.36 -19.87 -12.21
N CYS A 221 -29.15 -20.33 -12.43
CA CYS A 221 -28.86 -21.25 -13.52
C CYS A 221 -29.19 -22.69 -13.07
N GLU A 222 -30.18 -23.31 -13.72
CA GLU A 222 -30.59 -24.70 -13.39
C GLU A 222 -29.50 -25.71 -13.77
N HIS A 223 -28.81 -25.51 -14.90
CA HIS A 223 -27.74 -26.39 -15.35
C HIS A 223 -26.51 -26.37 -14.41
N CYS A 224 -26.09 -25.18 -13.97
CA CYS A 224 -24.95 -25.01 -13.05
C CYS A 224 -25.36 -25.15 -11.58
N ALA A 225 -26.65 -25.33 -11.29
CA ALA A 225 -27.22 -25.45 -9.95
C ALA A 225 -26.84 -24.33 -8.95
N ARG A 226 -26.64 -23.09 -9.42
CA ARG A 226 -26.23 -21.93 -8.58
C ARG A 226 -26.96 -20.63 -8.94
N PHE A 227 -26.99 -19.69 -8.00
CA PHE A 227 -27.41 -18.31 -8.26
C PHE A 227 -26.34 -17.56 -9.07
N LEU A 228 -26.78 -16.66 -9.94
CA LEU A 228 -25.92 -15.85 -10.79
C LEU A 228 -25.69 -14.48 -10.14
N ALA A 229 -24.42 -14.11 -10.01
CA ALA A 229 -24.03 -12.73 -9.70
C ALA A 229 -24.15 -11.87 -10.96
N ASP A 230 -24.27 -10.54 -10.79
CA ASP A 230 -24.49 -9.55 -11.87
C ASP A 230 -23.49 -9.61 -13.05
N ARG A 231 -22.32 -10.22 -12.83
CA ARG A 231 -21.22 -10.33 -13.80
C ARG A 231 -21.24 -11.59 -14.66
N PHE A 232 -22.23 -12.48 -14.50
CA PHE A 232 -22.38 -13.73 -15.26
C PHE A 232 -23.44 -13.64 -16.35
#